data_AF-S9PF04-F1
#
_entry.id   AF-S9PF04-F1
#
_cell.length_a   1.000
_cell.length_b   1.000
_cell.length_c   1.000
_cell.angle_alpha   90.00
_cell.angle_beta   90.00
_cell.angle_gamma   90.00
#
_symmetry.space_group_name_H-M   'P 1'
#
loop_
_entity.id
_entity.type
_entity.pdbx_description
1 polymer ?
#
loop_
_entity_poly.entity_id
_entity_poly.type
_entity_poly.pdbx_seq_one_letter_code
_entity_poly.pdbx_strand_id
1 'polypeptide(L)'
;MSVAILIEFKAPDREELYIPVAAQGVYSTEWVPMARKLGLQWLPLFRTGSPVDVEDLPIVVDEIRQLRAALSVDPRKAALLERIDFILEALDEVKPEEIASVFIG
;
A
#
# COMPACT_ATOMS: atom_id res chain seq x y z
N MET A 1 -13.11 7.54 7.35
CA MET A 1 -12.44 7.36 6.04
C MET A 1 -11.15 6.60 6.28
N SER A 2 -10.79 5.70 5.37
CA SER A 2 -9.63 4.81 5.44
C SER A 2 -8.91 4.83 4.10
N VAL A 3 -7.61 4.54 4.12
CA VAL A 3 -6.82 4.28 2.92
C VAL A 3 -6.87 2.78 2.62
N ALA A 4 -7.10 2.42 1.37
CA ALA A 4 -7.10 1.05 0.86
C ALA A 4 -6.46 0.97 -0.53
N ILE A 5 -6.02 -0.24 -0.90
CA ILE A 5 -5.64 -0.58 -2.27
C ILE A 5 -6.82 -1.33 -2.89
N LEU A 6 -7.24 -0.87 -4.06
CA LEU A 6 -8.26 -1.47 -4.90
C LEU A 6 -7.58 -1.97 -6.18
N ILE A 7 -7.74 -3.25 -6.48
CA ILE A 7 -7.23 -3.87 -7.70
C ILE A 7 -8.41 -4.45 -8.47
N GLU A 8 -8.64 -3.93 -9.67
CA GLU A 8 -9.59 -4.49 -10.61
C GLU A 8 -8.85 -5.47 -11.54
N PHE A 9 -9.45 -6.61 -11.83
CA PHE A 9 -8.86 -7.63 -12.70
C PHE A 9 -9.44 -7.56 -14.11
N LYS A 10 -8.65 -8.00 -15.10
CA LYS A 10 -9.10 -8.10 -16.50
C LYS A 10 -10.19 -9.15 -16.71
N ALA A 11 -10.20 -10.18 -15.87
CA ALA A 11 -11.17 -11.26 -15.94
C ALA A 11 -12.53 -10.79 -15.40
N PRO A 12 -13.62 -10.84 -16.18
CA PRO A 12 -14.91 -10.25 -15.81
C PRO A 12 -15.64 -11.01 -14.69
N ASP A 13 -15.24 -12.25 -14.43
CA ASP A 13 -15.76 -13.13 -13.37
C ASP A 13 -14.96 -13.08 -12.07
N ARG A 14 -13.83 -12.36 -12.07
CA ARG A 14 -13.00 -12.17 -10.88
C ARG A 14 -13.40 -10.89 -10.17
N GLU A 15 -13.80 -11.03 -8.91
CA GLU A 15 -14.10 -9.88 -8.06
C GLU A 15 -12.86 -9.02 -7.81
N GLU A 16 -13.09 -7.72 -7.62
CA GLU A 16 -12.04 -6.78 -7.23
C GLU A 16 -11.38 -7.19 -5.91
N LEU A 17 -10.08 -6.94 -5.79
CA LEU A 17 -9.36 -7.18 -4.56
C LEU A 17 -9.27 -5.87 -3.76
N TYR A 18 -9.85 -5.89 -2.56
CA TYR A 18 -9.80 -4.80 -1.59
C TYR A 18 -8.79 -5.11 -0.48
N ILE A 19 -7.72 -4.33 -0.40
CA ILE A 19 -6.68 -4.48 0.64
C ILE A 19 -6.73 -3.27 1.57
N PRO A 20 -7.24 -3.41 2.80
CA PRO A 20 -7.29 -2.30 3.75
C PRO A 20 -5.88 -1.93 4.23
N VAL A 21 -5.48 -0.67 4.04
CA VAL A 21 -4.15 -0.18 4.43
C VAL A 21 -4.17 0.35 5.86
N ALA A 22 -4.94 1.41 6.11
CA ALA A 22 -5.04 2.02 7.44
C ALA A 22 -6.25 2.96 7.55
N ALA A 23 -6.68 3.25 8.77
CA ALA A 23 -7.55 4.41 9.00
C ALA A 23 -6.82 5.70 8.58
N GLN A 24 -7.53 6.67 8.01
CA GLN A 24 -6.91 7.90 7.46
C GLN A 24 -6.10 8.68 8.50
N GLY A 25 -6.55 8.68 9.77
CA GLY A 25 -5.80 9.25 10.89
C GLY A 25 -4.45 8.57 11.09
N VAL A 26 -4.44 7.24 11.18
CA VAL A 26 -3.21 6.43 11.31
C VAL A 26 -2.30 6.62 10.10
N TYR A 27 -2.85 6.63 8.89
CA TYR A 27 -2.07 6.89 7.67
C TYR A 27 -1.37 8.27 7.75
N SER A 28 -2.10 9.29 8.19
CA SER A 28 -1.57 10.66 8.28
C SER A 28 -0.52 10.84 9.37
N THR A 29 -0.64 10.12 10.50
CA THR A 29 0.28 10.28 11.65
C THR A 29 1.46 9.32 11.63
N GLU A 30 1.33 8.16 10.98
CA GLU A 30 2.34 7.09 11.02
C GLU A 30 3.00 6.83 9.68
N TRP A 31 2.23 6.77 8.59
CA TRP A 31 2.76 6.44 7.26
C TRP A 31 3.40 7.64 6.60
N VAL A 32 2.64 8.73 6.43
CA VAL A 32 3.08 9.92 5.69
C VAL A 32 4.34 10.55 6.27
N PRO A 33 4.50 10.75 7.60
CA PRO A 33 5.70 11.39 8.14
C PRO A 33 6.95 10.54 7.92
N MET A 34 6.86 9.22 8.10
CA MET A 34 7.99 8.33 7.89
C MET A 34 8.35 8.22 6.40
N ALA A 35 7.34 8.10 5.53
CA ALA A 35 7.55 8.08 4.08
C ALA A 35 8.28 9.34 3.59
N ARG A 36 7.87 10.52 4.06
CA ARG A 36 8.56 11.80 3.76
C ARG A 36 9.99 11.83 4.30
N LYS A 37 10.22 11.32 5.51
CA LYS A 37 11.57 11.23 6.10
C LYS A 37 12.50 10.33 5.27
N LEU A 38 11.97 9.27 4.69
CA LEU A 38 12.69 8.33 3.83
C LEU A 38 12.83 8.82 2.38
N GLY A 39 12.16 9.92 2.00
CA GLY A 39 12.18 10.44 0.63
C GLY A 39 11.33 9.62 -0.36
N LEU A 40 10.38 8.83 0.15
CA LEU A 40 9.46 8.04 -0.66
C LEU A 40 8.46 8.95 -1.39
N GLN A 41 8.14 8.60 -2.63
CA GLN A 41 7.36 9.43 -3.55
C GLN A 41 5.88 9.04 -3.55
N TRP A 42 5.56 7.75 -3.58
CA TRP A 42 4.20 7.25 -3.74
C TRP A 42 3.39 7.29 -2.44
N LEU A 43 3.93 6.76 -1.34
CA LEU A 43 3.18 6.65 -0.08
C LEU A 43 2.59 7.99 0.43
N PRO A 44 3.27 9.14 0.32
CA PRO A 44 2.67 10.42 0.74
C PRO A 44 1.44 10.85 -0.09
N LEU A 45 1.27 10.34 -1.31
CA LEU A 45 0.22 10.74 -2.25
C LEU A 45 -1.12 10.02 -2.01
N PHE A 46 -1.08 8.79 -1.51
CA PHE A 46 -2.28 7.95 -1.35
C PHE A 46 -3.29 8.49 -0.35
N ARG A 47 -2.93 9.47 0.49
CA ARG A 47 -3.88 10.12 1.40
C ARG A 47 -5.05 10.80 0.66
N THR A 48 -4.87 11.19 -0.60
CA THR A 48 -5.90 11.86 -1.43
C THR A 48 -6.53 10.94 -2.46
N GLY A 49 -6.15 9.66 -2.52
CA GLY A 49 -6.49 8.78 -3.63
C GLY A 49 -5.61 9.05 -4.84
N SER A 50 -5.06 8.00 -5.44
CA SER A 50 -4.31 8.09 -6.69
C SER A 50 -4.47 6.79 -7.50
N PRO A 51 -4.79 6.88 -8.80
CA PRO A 51 -4.59 5.76 -9.69
C PRO A 51 -3.09 5.46 -9.77
N VAL A 52 -2.74 4.18 -9.81
CA VAL A 52 -1.37 3.69 -9.94
C VAL A 52 -1.31 2.83 -11.20
N ASP A 53 -0.38 3.15 -12.09
CA ASP A 53 -0.15 2.31 -13.26
C ASP A 53 0.43 0.96 -12.82
N VAL A 54 0.01 -0.12 -13.47
CA VAL A 54 0.45 -1.48 -13.12
C VAL A 54 1.97 -1.62 -13.19
N GLU A 55 2.62 -0.87 -14.08
CA GLU A 55 4.07 -0.81 -14.24
C GLU A 55 4.80 -0.17 -13.04
N ASP A 56 4.12 0.72 -12.32
CA ASP A 56 4.65 1.40 -11.13
C ASP A 56 4.36 0.65 -9.82
N LEU A 57 3.45 -0.33 -9.85
CA LEU A 57 3.11 -1.14 -8.67
C LEU A 57 4.35 -1.77 -7.99
N PRO A 58 5.35 -2.31 -8.70
CA PRO A 58 6.58 -2.79 -8.07
C PRO A 58 7.34 -1.71 -7.29
N ILE A 59 7.33 -0.46 -7.75
CA ILE A 59 7.96 0.67 -7.06
C ILE A 59 7.19 0.98 -5.77
N VAL A 60 5.86 0.98 -5.82
CA VAL A 60 5.00 1.15 -4.64
C VAL A 60 5.26 0.05 -3.61
N VAL A 61 5.35 -1.20 -4.04
CA VAL A 61 5.67 -2.34 -3.16
C VAL A 61 7.05 -2.16 -2.51
N ASP A 62 8.05 -1.69 -3.25
CA ASP A 62 9.38 -1.41 -2.70
C ASP A 62 9.34 -0.29 -1.64
N GLU A 63 8.58 0.79 -1.88
CA GLU A 63 8.39 1.85 -0.89
C GLU A 63 7.73 1.32 0.41
N ILE A 64 6.74 0.43 0.29
CA ILE A 64 6.10 -0.22 1.44
C ILE A 64 7.13 -1.06 2.22
N ARG A 65 8.02 -1.78 1.53
CA ARG A 65 9.11 -2.55 2.18
C ARG A 65 10.11 -1.64 2.88
N GLN A 66 10.49 -0.52 2.27
CA GLN A 66 11.38 0.47 2.89
C GLN A 66 10.75 1.08 4.15
N LEU A 67 9.46 1.43 4.10
CA LEU A 67 8.71 1.90 5.26
C LEU A 67 8.70 0.85 6.38
N ARG A 68 8.40 -0.41 6.05
CA ARG A 68 8.43 -1.52 7.01
C ARG A 68 9.77 -1.63 7.72
N ALA A 69 10.86 -1.64 6.96
CA ALA A 69 12.22 -1.77 7.50
C ALA A 69 12.59 -0.60 8.42
N ALA A 70 12.13 0.61 8.08
CA ALA A 70 12.36 1.78 8.94
C ALA A 70 11.55 1.73 10.25
N LEU A 71 10.37 1.10 10.24
CA LEU A 71 9.50 0.98 11.42
C LEU A 71 9.87 -0.20 12.31
N SER A 72 10.57 -1.22 11.80
CA SER A 72 10.89 -2.45 12.55
C SER A 72 11.81 -2.22 13.75
N VAL A 73 12.45 -1.05 13.85
CA VAL A 73 13.29 -0.68 15.00
C VAL A 73 12.50 -0.24 16.24
N ASP A 74 11.21 0.08 16.10
CA ASP A 74 10.36 0.51 17.22
C ASP A 74 9.33 -0.59 17.57
N PRO A 75 9.50 -1.29 18.71
CA PRO A 75 8.59 -2.35 19.16
C PRO A 75 7.13 -1.90 19.29
N ARG A 76 6.88 -0.60 19.51
CA ARG A 76 5.52 -0.05 19.61
C ARG A 76 4.78 -0.05 18.28
N LYS A 77 5.47 -0.33 17.16
CA LYS A 77 4.91 -0.40 15.81
C LYS A 77 4.54 -1.82 15.38
N ALA A 78 4.60 -2.82 16.27
CA ALA A 78 4.30 -4.22 15.93
C ALA A 78 2.99 -4.40 15.13
N ALA A 79 1.88 -3.83 15.60
CA ALA A 79 0.59 -3.93 14.90
C ALA A 79 0.59 -3.25 13.51
N LEU A 80 1.38 -2.20 13.34
CA LEU A 80 1.55 -1.54 12.04
C LEU A 80 2.42 -2.39 11.10
N LEU A 81 3.45 -3.06 11.63
CA LEU A 81 4.29 -3.98 10.86
C LEU A 81 3.48 -5.20 10.38
N GLU A 82 2.66 -5.80 11.25
CA GLU A 82 1.74 -6.89 10.88
C GLU A 82 0.79 -6.48 9.76
N ARG A 83 0.27 -5.23 9.82
CA ARG A 83 -0.55 -4.69 8.74
C ARG A 83 0.23 -4.53 7.44
N ILE A 84 1.47 -4.04 7.50
CA ILE A 84 2.32 -3.90 6.31
C ILE A 84 2.64 -5.28 5.71
N ASP A 85 2.93 -6.27 6.55
CA ASP A 85 3.19 -7.65 6.12
C ASP A 85 2.00 -8.24 5.38
N PHE A 86 0.79 -8.11 5.94
CA PHE A 86 -0.44 -8.53 5.28
C PHE A 86 -0.62 -7.87 3.90
N ILE A 87 -0.34 -6.56 3.77
CA ILE A 87 -0.44 -5.85 2.50
C ILE A 87 0.57 -6.39 1.48
N LEU A 88 1.81 -6.62 1.92
CA LEU A 88 2.87 -7.13 1.04
C LEU A 88 2.56 -8.56 0.57
N GLU A 89 2.07 -9.42 1.45
CA GLU A 89 1.65 -10.79 1.11
C GLU A 89 0.49 -10.76 0.10
N ALA A 90 -0.55 -9.96 0.36
CA ALA A 90 -1.70 -9.85 -0.54
C ALA A 90 -1.31 -9.31 -1.94
N LEU A 91 -0.32 -8.41 -2.02
CA LEU A 91 0.19 -7.90 -3.30
C LEU A 91 1.08 -8.91 -4.03
N ASP A 92 1.81 -9.78 -3.30
CA ASP A 92 2.66 -10.82 -3.89
C ASP A 92 1.85 -11.94 -4.58
N GLU A 93 0.63 -12.19 -4.09
CA GLU A 93 -0.32 -13.13 -4.71
C GLU A 93 -0.93 -12.63 -6.03
N VAL A 94 -0.79 -11.35 -6.33
CA VAL A 94 -1.37 -10.72 -7.53
C VAL A 94 -0.39 -10.70 -8.67
N LYS A 95 -0.77 -11.31 -9.80
CA LYS A 95 0.02 -11.26 -11.03
C LYS A 95 -0.25 -9.96 -11.81
N PRO A 96 0.76 -9.15 -12.12
CA PRO A 96 0.59 -7.89 -12.85
C PRO A 96 -0.16 -8.03 -14.18
N GLU A 97 0.03 -9.13 -14.91
CA GLU A 97 -0.63 -9.38 -16.19
C GLU A 97 -2.15 -9.56 -16.08
N GLU A 98 -2.66 -9.91 -14.89
CA GLU A 98 -4.08 -10.10 -14.61
C GLU A 98 -4.78 -8.79 -14.20
N ILE A 99 -4.03 -7.74 -13.86
CA ILE A 99 -4.55 -6.46 -13.35
C ILE A 99 -5.05 -5.57 -14.48
N ALA A 100 -6.28 -5.09 -14.37
CA ALA A 100 -6.85 -4.07 -15.25
C ALA A 100 -6.54 -2.65 -14.76
N SER A 101 -6.70 -2.38 -13.46
CA SER A 101 -6.43 -1.07 -12.86
C SER A 101 -6.04 -1.21 -11.38
N VAL A 102 -5.28 -0.24 -10.87
CA VAL A 102 -4.96 -0.12 -9.43
C VAL A 102 -5.31 1.29 -8.96
N PHE A 103 -6.00 1.38 -7.83
CA PHE A 103 -6.28 2.63 -7.15
C PHE A 103 -5.89 2.53 -5.68
N ILE A 104 -5.22 3.56 -5.14
CA ILE A 104 -4.83 3.59 -3.73
C ILE A 104 -5.29 4.90 -3.10
N GLY A 105 -6.19 4.82 -2.09
CA GLY A 105 -6.87 5.98 -1.51
C GLY A 105 -7.64 5.70 -0.25
#